data_AF-H0HR62-F1
#
_entry.id   AF-H0HR62-F1
#
_cell.length_a   1.000
_cell.length_b   1.000
_cell.length_c   1.000
_cell.angle_alpha   90.00
_cell.angle_beta   90.00
_cell.angle_gamma   90.00
#
_symmetry.space_group_name_H-M   'P 1'
#
loop_
_entity.id
_entity.type
_entity.pdbx_description
1 polymer ?
#
loop_
_entity_poly.entity_id
_entity_poly.type
_entity_poly.pdbx_seq_one_letter_code
_entity_poly.pdbx_strand_id
1 'polypeptide(L)'
;MAKPWGNVFGAAAVVLLGILVFLVLKGWDGQTITLIAAALCLLGSRFADVITLKLSPTGIHAEMQRALDDAKATVSQLHILAEEQARLILQIVQGGGRWGGQSRAQNEALKRRMFDGLRRIGIEEDRLDRISEAEYPFIHFDYASDVTRGLAPSDEHQKKKWKEFFNADRRKGIGYEPSPSELEDFLNQIGLVTEDVKERLEDYRHYDAEKSHRRPDVWLSR
;
A
#
# COMPACT_ATOMS: atom_id res chain seq x y z
N MET A 1 7.68 -24.05 -15.17
CA MET A 1 8.18 -25.16 -16.02
C MET A 1 9.60 -25.49 -15.60
N ALA A 2 9.82 -26.57 -14.83
CA ALA A 2 11.16 -27.03 -14.48
C ALA A 2 11.87 -27.53 -15.75
N LYS A 3 13.01 -26.95 -16.12
CA LYS A 3 13.75 -27.35 -17.33
C LYS A 3 14.37 -28.74 -17.11
N PRO A 4 14.22 -29.68 -18.07
CA PRO A 4 14.54 -31.11 -17.89
C PRO A 4 16.03 -31.41 -17.66
N TRP A 5 16.91 -30.44 -17.95
CA TRP A 5 18.36 -30.60 -17.92
C TRP A 5 18.94 -30.79 -16.51
N GLY A 6 18.39 -30.12 -15.48
CA GLY A 6 18.89 -30.26 -14.10
C GLY A 6 18.74 -31.68 -13.56
N ASN A 7 17.64 -32.35 -13.90
CA ASN A 7 17.37 -33.73 -13.51
C ASN A 7 18.29 -34.72 -14.24
N VAL A 8 18.63 -34.44 -15.51
CA VAL A 8 19.55 -35.27 -16.30
C VAL A 8 20.99 -35.20 -15.75
N PHE A 9 21.48 -34.00 -15.41
CA PHE A 9 22.81 -33.85 -14.79
C PHE A 9 22.87 -34.42 -13.37
N GLY A 10 21.80 -34.29 -12.59
CA GLY A 10 21.70 -34.93 -11.27
C GLY A 10 21.72 -36.46 -11.35
N ALA A 11 20.94 -37.04 -12.27
CA ALA A 11 20.94 -38.49 -12.50
C ALA A 11 22.31 -39.00 -12.98
N ALA A 12 22.96 -38.28 -13.90
CA ALA A 12 24.32 -38.60 -14.36
C ALA A 12 25.36 -38.55 -13.23
N ALA A 13 25.28 -37.56 -12.33
CA ALA A 13 26.15 -37.47 -11.17
C ALA A 13 25.97 -38.64 -10.19
N VAL A 14 24.73 -39.08 -9.94
CA VAL A 14 24.44 -40.24 -9.09
C VAL A 14 25.00 -41.53 -9.70
N VAL A 15 24.85 -41.70 -11.02
CA VAL A 15 25.41 -42.87 -11.73
C VAL A 15 26.94 -42.86 -11.68
N LEU A 16 27.58 -41.71 -11.89
CA LEU A 16 29.04 -41.57 -11.82
C LEU A 16 29.57 -41.79 -10.40
N LEU A 17 28.86 -41.35 -9.36
CA LEU A 17 29.17 -41.65 -7.97
C LEU A 17 29.05 -43.15 -7.67
N GLY A 18 28.04 -43.83 -8.23
CA GLY A 18 27.92 -45.29 -8.13
C GLY A 18 29.10 -46.02 -8.78
N ILE A 19 29.52 -45.57 -9.97
CA ILE A 19 30.69 -46.12 -10.68
C ILE A 19 31.98 -45.86 -9.88
N LEU A 20 32.12 -44.67 -9.28
CA LEU A 20 33.26 -44.34 -8.41
C LEU A 20 33.36 -45.32 -7.24
N VAL A 21 32.27 -45.50 -6.49
CA VAL A 21 32.23 -46.43 -5.33
C VAL A 21 32.61 -47.84 -5.75
N PHE A 22 32.10 -48.30 -6.90
CA PHE A 22 32.45 -49.60 -7.46
C PHE A 22 33.95 -49.73 -7.83
N LEU A 23 34.52 -48.72 -8.47
CA LEU A 23 35.95 -48.69 -8.85
C LEU A 23 36.87 -48.59 -7.62
N VAL A 24 36.44 -47.91 -6.57
CA VAL A 24 37.13 -47.83 -5.28
C VAL A 24 37.18 -49.21 -4.62
N LEU A 25 36.06 -49.92 -4.56
CA LEU A 25 36.00 -51.27 -3.97
C LEU A 25 36.79 -52.32 -4.76
N LYS A 26 36.99 -52.11 -6.07
CA LYS A 26 37.76 -53.01 -6.94
C LYS A 26 39.23 -52.63 -7.10
N GLY A 27 39.66 -51.48 -6.60
CA GLY A 27 41.05 -51.02 -6.65
C GLY A 27 41.55 -50.72 -8.06
N TRP A 28 40.67 -50.28 -8.96
CA TRP A 28 41.00 -50.02 -10.37
C TRP A 28 41.42 -48.57 -10.61
N ASP A 29 42.36 -48.36 -11.53
CA ASP A 29 42.81 -47.04 -11.96
C ASP A 29 41.72 -46.34 -12.78
N GLY A 30 41.24 -45.20 -12.27
CA GLY A 30 40.14 -44.44 -12.86
C GLY A 30 39.30 -43.64 -11.85
N GLN A 31 39.47 -43.91 -10.54
CA GLN A 31 38.73 -43.27 -9.46
C GLN A 31 38.82 -41.73 -9.48
N THR A 32 40.00 -41.18 -9.76
CA THR A 32 40.21 -39.72 -9.84
C THR A 32 39.44 -39.09 -11.00
N ILE A 33 39.39 -39.75 -12.15
CA ILE A 33 38.67 -39.26 -13.34
C ILE A 33 37.15 -39.29 -13.08
N THR A 34 36.64 -40.35 -12.48
CA THR A 34 35.20 -40.47 -12.15
C THR A 34 34.77 -39.47 -11.09
N LEU A 35 35.64 -39.15 -10.12
CA LEU A 35 35.40 -38.14 -9.10
C LEU A 35 35.30 -36.74 -9.71
N ILE A 36 36.25 -36.39 -10.59
CA ILE A 36 36.26 -35.11 -11.30
C ILE A 36 35.02 -35.00 -12.20
N ALA A 37 34.65 -36.06 -12.92
CA ALA A 37 33.45 -36.08 -13.76
C ALA A 37 32.17 -35.91 -12.93
N ALA A 38 32.05 -36.61 -11.79
CA ALA A 38 30.91 -36.45 -10.88
C ALA A 38 30.82 -35.04 -10.29
N ALA A 39 31.96 -34.45 -9.89
CA ALA A 39 32.04 -33.07 -9.41
C ALA A 39 31.60 -32.07 -10.49
N LEU A 40 32.06 -32.25 -11.73
CA LEU A 40 31.66 -31.40 -12.87
C LEU A 40 30.17 -31.56 -13.22
N CYS A 41 29.60 -32.76 -13.13
CA CYS A 41 28.16 -32.98 -13.33
C CYS A 41 27.32 -32.35 -12.20
N LEU A 42 27.77 -32.42 -10.95
CA LEU A 42 27.11 -31.77 -9.81
C LEU A 42 27.15 -30.24 -9.95
N LEU A 43 28.29 -29.68 -10.33
CA LEU A 43 28.40 -28.26 -10.66
C LEU A 43 27.46 -27.92 -11.83
N GLY A 44 27.49 -28.72 -12.90
CA GLY A 44 26.59 -28.69 -14.06
C GLY A 44 25.10 -28.62 -13.70
N SER A 45 24.67 -29.41 -12.72
CA SER A 45 23.28 -29.46 -12.26
C SER A 45 22.79 -28.15 -11.61
N ARG A 46 23.73 -27.32 -11.13
CA ARG A 46 23.47 -26.05 -10.45
C ARG A 46 23.78 -24.81 -11.29
N PHE A 47 24.38 -24.96 -12.49
CA PHE A 47 24.66 -23.83 -13.38
C PHE A 47 23.40 -23.05 -13.79
N ALA A 48 22.22 -23.69 -13.81
CA ALA A 48 20.96 -23.02 -14.11
C ALA A 48 20.51 -22.03 -13.01
N ASP A 49 21.03 -22.16 -11.78
CA ASP A 49 20.71 -21.26 -10.67
C ASP A 49 21.70 -20.07 -10.57
N VAL A 50 22.83 -20.08 -11.28
CA VAL A 50 23.91 -19.08 -11.18
C VAL A 50 23.82 -18.09 -12.34
N ILE A 51 23.54 -16.81 -12.06
CA ILE A 51 23.40 -15.77 -13.09
C ILE A 51 24.72 -15.07 -13.43
N THR A 52 25.59 -14.90 -12.45
CA THR A 52 26.87 -14.21 -12.63
C THR A 52 27.97 -14.97 -11.89
N LEU A 53 28.89 -15.54 -12.67
CA LEU A 53 30.18 -16.01 -12.19
C LEU A 53 31.17 -14.86 -12.33
N LYS A 54 31.38 -14.08 -11.28
CA LYS A 54 32.51 -13.15 -11.22
C LYS A 54 33.68 -13.85 -10.56
N LEU A 55 34.68 -14.18 -11.37
CA LEU A 55 35.99 -14.63 -10.89
C LEU A 55 36.78 -13.39 -10.45
N SER A 56 36.93 -13.23 -9.13
CA SER A 56 37.80 -12.20 -8.54
C SER A 56 39.05 -12.85 -7.93
N PRO A 57 40.17 -12.11 -7.76
CA PRO A 57 41.36 -12.63 -7.07
C PRO A 57 41.09 -13.09 -5.63
N THR A 58 39.98 -12.65 -5.04
CA THR A 58 39.54 -12.97 -3.67
C THR A 58 38.50 -14.11 -3.59
N GLY A 59 38.09 -14.71 -4.71
CA GLY A 59 37.21 -15.88 -4.72
C GLY A 59 36.13 -15.87 -5.80
N ILE A 60 35.40 -16.99 -5.87
CA ILE A 60 34.25 -17.22 -6.76
C ILE A 60 33.00 -16.70 -6.06
N HIS A 61 32.39 -15.64 -6.60
CA HIS A 61 31.06 -15.19 -6.18
C HIS A 61 30.02 -15.72 -7.16
N ALA A 62 29.10 -16.55 -6.66
CA ALA A 62 27.94 -17.04 -7.38
C ALA A 62 26.68 -16.46 -6.74
N GLU A 63 26.01 -15.53 -7.42
CA GLU A 63 24.68 -15.06 -7.01
C GLU A 63 23.62 -16.01 -7.55
N MET A 64 22.85 -16.62 -6.64
CA MET A 64 21.77 -17.55 -6.99
C MET A 64 20.49 -16.78 -7.33
N GLN A 65 19.93 -17.00 -8.52
CA GLN A 65 18.68 -16.35 -8.97
C GLN A 65 17.51 -16.55 -8.01
N ARG A 66 17.44 -17.71 -7.34
CA ARG A 66 16.41 -17.99 -6.34
C ARG A 66 16.49 -17.05 -5.14
N ALA A 67 17.69 -16.74 -4.67
CA ALA A 67 17.87 -15.82 -3.55
C ALA A 67 17.42 -14.39 -3.94
N LEU A 68 17.64 -14.00 -5.20
CA LEU A 68 17.14 -12.72 -5.73
C LEU A 68 15.61 -12.71 -5.87
N ASP A 69 15.02 -13.80 -6.36
CA ASP A 69 13.57 -13.92 -6.51
C ASP A 69 12.87 -13.95 -5.14
N ASP A 70 13.42 -14.69 -4.17
CA ASP A 70 12.94 -14.72 -2.79
C ASP A 70 13.05 -13.34 -2.14
N ALA A 71 14.19 -12.65 -2.32
CA ALA A 71 14.38 -11.29 -1.81
C ALA A 71 13.37 -10.31 -2.42
N LYS A 72 13.11 -10.37 -3.74
CA LYS A 72 12.09 -9.55 -4.41
C LYS A 72 10.69 -9.84 -3.88
N ALA A 73 10.37 -11.11 -3.64
CA ALA A 73 9.09 -11.50 -3.05
C ALA A 73 8.93 -10.94 -1.63
N THR A 74 9.97 -11.03 -0.80
CA THR A 74 9.97 -10.44 0.54
C THR A 74 9.82 -8.91 0.51
N VAL A 75 10.53 -8.22 -0.37
CA VAL A 75 10.39 -6.76 -0.53
C VAL A 75 8.97 -6.39 -0.93
N SER A 76 8.36 -7.12 -1.87
CA SER A 76 6.97 -6.91 -2.25
C SER A 76 5.99 -7.08 -1.08
N GLN A 77 6.19 -8.11 -0.26
CA GLN A 77 5.39 -8.32 0.95
C GLN A 77 5.56 -7.19 1.97
N LEU A 78 6.79 -6.69 2.17
CA LEU A 78 7.06 -5.54 3.04
C LEU A 78 6.39 -4.26 2.51
N HIS A 79 6.33 -4.05 1.20
CA HIS A 79 5.62 -2.92 0.61
C HIS A 79 4.12 -3.01 0.92
N ILE A 80 3.50 -4.17 0.74
CA ILE A 80 2.08 -4.37 1.07
C ILE A 80 1.82 -4.06 2.56
N LEU A 81 2.66 -4.57 3.46
CA LEU A 81 2.53 -4.29 4.89
C LEU A 81 2.67 -2.80 5.20
N ALA A 82 3.63 -2.13 4.58
CA ALA A 82 3.84 -0.70 4.77
C ALA A 82 2.64 0.14 4.30
N GLU A 83 1.97 -0.28 3.22
CA GLU A 83 0.77 0.39 2.71
C GLU A 83 -0.42 0.24 3.65
N GLU A 84 -0.68 -0.98 4.12
CA GLU A 84 -1.77 -1.22 5.07
C GLU A 84 -1.53 -0.46 6.37
N GLN A 85 -0.29 -0.45 6.86
CA GLN A 85 0.09 0.33 8.04
C GLN A 85 -0.12 1.84 7.81
N ALA A 86 0.26 2.35 6.63
CA ALA A 86 0.07 3.76 6.28
C ALA A 86 -1.41 4.15 6.20
N ARG A 87 -2.26 3.30 5.61
CA ARG A 87 -3.72 3.50 5.57
C ARG A 87 -4.30 3.56 6.98
N LEU A 88 -3.94 2.63 7.86
CA LEU A 88 -4.40 2.60 9.24
C LEU A 88 -3.97 3.86 10.00
N ILE A 89 -2.70 4.27 9.84
CA ILE A 89 -2.20 5.51 10.46
C ILE A 89 -2.99 6.72 9.97
N LEU A 90 -3.26 6.84 8.67
CA LEU A 90 -4.08 7.94 8.15
C LEU A 90 -5.47 7.95 8.77
N GLN A 91 -6.15 6.80 8.86
CA GLN A 91 -7.47 6.73 9.48
C GLN A 91 -7.44 7.16 10.95
N ILE A 92 -6.41 6.74 11.70
CA ILE A 92 -6.23 7.12 13.11
C ILE A 92 -5.96 8.63 13.24
N VAL A 93 -5.08 9.18 12.41
CA VAL A 93 -4.70 10.60 12.44
C VAL A 93 -5.88 11.48 12.06
N GLN A 94 -6.59 11.13 10.98
CA GLN A 94 -7.78 11.85 10.55
C GLN A 94 -8.89 11.74 11.60
N GLY A 95 -9.19 10.54 12.09
CA GLY A 95 -10.19 10.33 13.13
C GLY A 95 -9.86 11.04 14.45
N GLY A 96 -8.59 11.04 14.85
CA GLY A 96 -8.11 11.59 16.13
C GLY A 96 -8.21 13.10 16.25
N GLY A 97 -8.13 13.86 15.15
CA GLY A 97 -8.29 15.32 15.16
C GLY A 97 -9.64 15.79 15.74
N ARG A 98 -10.67 14.93 15.67
CA ARG A 98 -12.02 15.22 16.17
C ARG A 98 -12.17 15.12 17.69
N TRP A 99 -11.18 14.55 18.38
CA TRP A 99 -11.18 14.34 19.83
C TRP A 99 -10.15 15.22 20.56
N GLY A 100 -9.74 16.34 19.95
CA GLY A 100 -8.71 17.23 20.49
C GLY A 100 -7.27 16.79 20.17
N GLY A 101 -7.10 16.08 19.04
CA GLY A 101 -5.80 15.61 18.56
C GLY A 101 -4.96 16.69 17.87
N GLN A 102 -4.12 16.26 16.93
CA GLN A 102 -3.25 17.12 16.14
C GLN A 102 -4.04 18.09 15.25
N SER A 103 -3.48 19.27 14.99
CA SER A 103 -4.02 20.24 14.03
C SER A 103 -3.96 19.70 12.59
N ARG A 104 -4.80 20.24 11.70
CA ARG A 104 -4.82 19.85 10.28
C ARG A 104 -3.47 20.02 9.59
N ALA A 105 -2.75 21.10 9.91
CA ALA A 105 -1.40 21.33 9.41
C ALA A 105 -0.40 20.27 9.89
N GLN A 106 -0.52 19.80 11.13
CA GLN A 106 0.31 18.71 11.66
C GLN A 106 -0.03 17.38 10.98
N ASN A 107 -1.32 17.10 10.76
CA ASN A 107 -1.77 15.90 10.04
C ASN A 107 -1.22 15.87 8.61
N GLU A 108 -1.32 16.98 7.90
CA GLU A 108 -0.79 17.13 6.54
C GLU A 108 0.74 16.97 6.50
N ALA A 109 1.45 17.55 7.48
CA ALA A 109 2.90 17.37 7.61
C ALA A 109 3.27 15.91 7.90
N LEU A 110 2.49 15.20 8.72
CA LEU A 110 2.69 13.78 9.01
C LEU A 110 2.44 12.91 7.77
N LYS A 111 1.35 13.16 7.03
CA LYS A 111 1.04 12.50 5.76
C LYS A 111 2.19 12.64 4.77
N ARG A 112 2.73 13.85 4.58
CA ARG A 112 3.88 14.10 3.70
C ARG A 112 5.10 13.28 4.10
N ARG A 113 5.48 13.30 5.38
CA ARG A 113 6.63 12.51 5.89
C ARG A 113 6.43 11.02 5.67
N MET A 114 5.21 10.52 5.87
CA MET A 114 4.87 9.12 5.64
C MET A 114 5.01 8.77 4.16
N PHE A 115 4.44 9.57 3.26
CA PHE A 115 4.51 9.32 1.82
C PHE A 115 5.95 9.43 1.29
N ASP A 116 6.74 10.38 1.78
CA ASP A 116 8.16 10.46 1.46
C ASP A 116 8.94 9.22 1.93
N GLY A 117 8.57 8.65 3.08
CA GLY A 117 9.13 7.39 3.57
C GLY A 117 8.78 6.20 2.64
N LEU A 118 7.53 6.13 2.19
CA LEU A 118 7.07 5.08 1.26
C LEU A 118 7.73 5.22 -0.12
N ARG A 119 7.90 6.43 -0.64
CA ARG A 119 8.65 6.69 -1.88
C ARG A 119 10.10 6.20 -1.79
N ARG A 120 10.76 6.44 -0.65
CA ARG A 120 12.17 6.04 -0.44
C ARG A 120 12.38 4.53 -0.45
N ILE A 121 11.36 3.75 -0.09
CA ILE A 121 11.41 2.29 -0.18
C ILE A 121 10.95 1.78 -1.56
N GLY A 122 10.58 2.66 -2.49
CA GLY A 122 10.21 2.30 -3.85
C GLY A 122 8.74 1.93 -4.03
N ILE A 123 7.85 2.54 -3.23
CA ILE A 123 6.41 2.49 -3.51
C ILE A 123 6.07 3.51 -4.60
N GLU A 124 5.41 3.03 -5.65
CA GLU A 124 4.96 3.81 -6.80
C GLU A 124 3.83 4.78 -6.43
N GLU A 125 3.74 5.93 -7.12
CA GLU A 125 2.76 6.99 -6.81
C GLU A 125 1.30 6.50 -6.92
N ASP A 126 0.99 5.59 -7.85
CA ASP A 126 -0.37 5.03 -7.98
C ASP A 126 -0.81 4.28 -6.72
N ARG A 127 0.14 3.67 -5.99
CA ARG A 127 -0.13 2.97 -4.73
C ARG A 127 -0.32 3.98 -3.59
N LEU A 128 0.44 5.09 -3.61
CA LEU A 128 0.31 6.18 -2.65
C LEU A 128 -1.04 6.88 -2.78
N ASP A 129 -1.52 7.10 -4.01
CA ASP A 129 -2.86 7.66 -4.27
C ASP A 129 -3.95 6.79 -3.65
N ARG A 130 -3.85 5.46 -3.81
CA ARG A 130 -4.77 4.51 -3.16
C ARG A 130 -4.68 4.51 -1.63
N ILE A 131 -3.53 4.86 -1.06
CA ILE A 131 -3.40 5.02 0.40
C ILE A 131 -4.12 6.31 0.84
N SER A 132 -3.99 7.40 0.08
CA SER A 132 -4.70 8.64 0.40
C SER A 132 -6.21 8.51 0.37
N GLU A 133 -6.77 7.62 -0.46
CA GLU A 133 -8.22 7.36 -0.48
C GLU A 133 -8.81 7.03 0.91
N ALA A 134 -8.01 6.46 1.82
CA ALA A 134 -8.42 6.16 3.19
C ALA A 134 -8.84 7.40 4.00
N GLU A 135 -8.41 8.60 3.59
CA GLU A 135 -8.76 9.86 4.25
C GLU A 135 -10.08 10.45 3.73
N TYR A 136 -10.52 10.07 2.53
CA TYR A 136 -11.63 10.73 1.85
C TYR A 136 -12.94 10.71 2.64
N PRO A 137 -13.36 9.59 3.26
CA PRO A 137 -14.56 9.58 4.10
C PRO A 137 -14.50 10.58 5.26
N PHE A 138 -13.32 10.77 5.85
CA PHE A 138 -13.12 11.74 6.92
C PHE A 138 -13.17 13.18 6.41
N ILE A 139 -12.58 13.44 5.25
CA ILE A 139 -12.63 14.79 4.69
C ILE A 139 -14.05 15.14 4.24
N HIS A 140 -14.80 14.18 3.69
CA HIS A 140 -16.23 14.31 3.41
C HIS A 140 -17.03 14.66 4.68
N PHE A 141 -16.80 13.90 5.77
CA PHE A 141 -17.39 14.21 7.08
C PHE A 141 -17.13 15.65 7.51
N ASP A 142 -15.88 16.10 7.39
CA ASP A 142 -15.50 17.44 7.83
C ASP A 142 -16.11 18.54 6.98
N TYR A 143 -16.22 18.35 5.66
CA TYR A 143 -16.89 19.32 4.81
C TYR A 143 -18.40 19.38 5.08
N ALA A 144 -19.08 18.23 5.21
CA ALA A 144 -20.49 18.19 5.56
C ALA A 144 -20.75 18.83 6.94
N SER A 145 -19.88 18.55 7.91
CA SER A 145 -19.91 19.17 9.24
C SER A 145 -19.67 20.67 9.18
N ASP A 146 -18.74 21.15 8.35
CA ASP A 146 -18.41 22.56 8.22
C ASP A 146 -19.55 23.36 7.55
N VAL A 147 -20.19 22.81 6.51
CA VAL A 147 -21.37 23.40 5.88
C VAL A 147 -22.49 23.62 6.91
N THR A 148 -22.68 22.66 7.81
CA THR A 148 -23.74 22.71 8.83
C THR A 148 -23.33 23.44 10.12
N ARG A 149 -22.05 23.79 10.25
CA ARG A 149 -21.49 24.41 11.46
C ARG A 149 -22.10 25.77 11.73
N GLY A 150 -22.69 25.91 12.92
CA GLY A 150 -23.31 27.15 13.39
C GLY A 150 -24.73 27.38 12.85
N LEU A 151 -25.26 26.45 12.04
CA LEU A 151 -26.65 26.50 11.64
C LEU A 151 -27.54 26.04 12.78
N ALA A 152 -28.54 26.86 13.11
CA ALA A 152 -29.52 26.56 14.14
C ALA A 152 -30.93 26.67 13.55
N PRO A 153 -31.65 25.55 13.37
CA PRO A 153 -33.07 25.56 13.05
C PRO A 153 -33.84 26.40 14.07
N SER A 154 -34.57 27.42 13.62
CA SER A 154 -35.25 28.40 14.47
C SER A 154 -36.59 27.93 15.00
N ASP A 155 -37.33 27.12 14.23
CA ASP A 155 -38.67 26.63 14.60
C ASP A 155 -38.76 25.10 14.70
N GLU A 156 -39.86 24.60 15.29
CA GLU A 156 -40.07 23.17 15.54
C GLU A 156 -40.17 22.34 14.26
N HIS A 157 -40.67 22.91 13.16
CA HIS A 157 -40.76 22.20 11.88
C HIS A 157 -39.39 22.00 11.26
N GLN A 158 -38.55 23.04 11.27
CA GLN A 158 -37.16 22.95 10.83
C GLN A 158 -36.35 21.99 11.71
N LYS A 159 -36.51 22.04 13.04
CA LYS A 159 -35.84 21.12 13.98
C LYS A 159 -36.23 19.67 13.71
N LYS A 160 -37.52 19.40 13.46
CA LYS A 160 -38.02 18.08 13.12
C LYS A 160 -37.39 17.58 11.81
N LYS A 161 -37.42 18.38 10.74
CA LYS A 161 -36.79 18.05 9.46
C LYS A 161 -35.29 17.83 9.57
N TRP A 162 -34.60 18.66 10.35
CA TRP A 162 -33.17 18.52 10.64
C TRP A 162 -32.87 17.17 11.29
N LYS A 163 -33.61 16.84 12.34
CA LYS A 163 -33.45 15.55 13.03
C LYS A 163 -33.75 14.38 12.10
N GLU A 164 -34.82 14.44 11.32
CA GLU A 164 -35.19 13.39 10.35
C GLU A 164 -34.11 13.21 9.27
N PHE A 165 -33.55 14.31 8.76
CA PHE A 165 -32.54 14.27 7.71
C PHE A 165 -31.22 13.66 8.21
N PHE A 166 -30.71 14.10 9.36
CA PHE A 166 -29.40 13.66 9.87
C PHE A 166 -29.45 12.34 10.67
N ASN A 167 -30.59 11.96 11.26
CA ASN A 167 -30.71 10.69 12.00
C ASN A 167 -31.15 9.51 11.12
N ALA A 168 -31.37 9.72 9.82
CA ALA A 168 -31.71 8.64 8.90
C ALA A 168 -30.62 7.54 8.92
N ASP A 169 -31.03 6.27 8.93
CA ASP A 169 -30.09 5.13 9.03
C ASP A 169 -29.01 5.14 7.95
N ARG A 170 -29.35 5.61 6.74
CA ARG A 170 -28.42 5.77 5.61
C ARG A 170 -27.30 6.78 5.84
N ARG A 171 -27.35 7.57 6.91
CA ARG A 171 -26.38 8.63 7.24
C ARG A 171 -25.59 8.33 8.51
N LYS A 172 -25.66 7.10 9.02
CA LYS A 172 -24.97 6.70 10.26
C LYS A 172 -23.52 6.33 9.96
N GLY A 173 -22.58 7.08 10.54
CA GLY A 173 -21.15 6.81 10.47
C GLY A 173 -20.40 7.70 9.48
N ILE A 174 -19.07 7.60 9.52
CA ILE A 174 -18.17 8.36 8.63
C ILE A 174 -18.23 7.76 7.22
N GLY A 175 -18.36 8.61 6.20
CA GLY A 175 -18.47 8.21 4.80
C GLY A 175 -19.91 8.03 4.30
N TYR A 176 -20.90 8.35 5.13
CA TYR A 176 -22.34 8.29 4.81
C TYR A 176 -22.99 9.67 4.80
N GLU A 177 -22.19 10.72 4.68
CA GLU A 177 -22.65 12.09 4.67
C GLU A 177 -23.47 12.40 3.41
N PRO A 178 -24.40 13.37 3.48
CA PRO A 178 -25.04 13.87 2.27
C PRO A 178 -24.01 14.38 1.28
N SER A 179 -24.29 14.17 -0.01
CA SER A 179 -23.58 14.87 -1.07
C SER A 179 -23.79 16.39 -0.92
N PRO A 180 -22.91 17.22 -1.48
CA PRO A 180 -23.10 18.67 -1.44
C PRO A 180 -24.44 19.11 -2.05
N SER A 181 -24.92 18.45 -3.11
CA SER A 181 -26.22 18.74 -3.71
C SER A 181 -27.39 18.35 -2.79
N GLU A 182 -27.36 17.14 -2.20
CA GLU A 182 -28.39 16.72 -1.24
C GLU A 182 -28.46 17.66 -0.03
N LEU A 183 -27.30 18.13 0.44
CA LEU A 183 -27.22 19.03 1.58
C LEU A 183 -27.75 20.42 1.22
N GLU A 184 -27.41 20.94 0.04
CA GLU A 184 -27.95 22.21 -0.46
C GLU A 184 -29.47 22.18 -0.62
N ASP A 185 -30.01 21.14 -1.25
CA ASP A 185 -31.46 20.96 -1.44
C ASP A 185 -32.18 20.94 -0.09
N PHE A 186 -31.63 20.20 0.88
CA PHE A 186 -32.17 20.14 2.23
C PHE A 186 -32.14 21.51 2.93
N LEU A 187 -31.00 22.19 2.90
CA LEU A 187 -30.83 23.50 3.55
C LEU A 187 -31.73 24.56 2.91
N ASN A 188 -31.91 24.53 1.59
CA ASN A 188 -32.86 25.38 0.87
C ASN A 188 -34.30 25.11 1.33
N GLN A 189 -34.68 23.84 1.48
CA GLN A 189 -36.02 23.44 1.92
C GLN A 189 -36.37 23.98 3.33
N ILE A 190 -35.38 24.14 4.20
CA ILE A 190 -35.56 24.68 5.55
C ILE A 190 -35.15 26.16 5.67
N GLY A 191 -34.75 26.80 4.58
CA GLY A 191 -34.42 28.23 4.56
C GLY A 191 -33.15 28.61 5.33
N LEU A 192 -32.14 27.72 5.38
CA LEU A 192 -30.87 27.95 6.10
C LEU A 192 -29.67 28.21 5.17
N VAL A 193 -29.90 28.48 3.88
CA VAL A 193 -28.82 28.82 2.94
C VAL A 193 -28.51 30.31 3.02
N THR A 194 -27.35 30.64 3.59
CA THR A 194 -26.73 31.97 3.57
C THR A 194 -25.58 32.02 2.55
N GLU A 195 -25.02 33.19 2.27
CA GLU A 195 -23.83 33.31 1.41
C GLU A 195 -22.64 32.51 1.95
N ASP A 196 -22.41 32.54 3.27
CA ASP A 196 -21.36 31.74 3.92
C ASP A 196 -21.57 30.23 3.72
N VAL A 197 -22.83 29.77 3.79
CA VAL A 197 -23.17 28.36 3.54
C VAL A 197 -22.91 27.98 2.09
N LYS A 198 -23.26 28.85 1.13
CA LYS A 198 -22.98 28.62 -0.30
C LYS A 198 -21.48 28.47 -0.56
N GLU A 199 -20.67 29.33 0.04
CA GLU A 199 -19.22 29.28 -0.09
C GLU A 199 -18.64 27.97 0.49
N ARG A 200 -19.16 27.48 1.62
CA ARG A 200 -18.76 26.17 2.18
C ARG A 200 -19.25 25.00 1.32
N LEU A 201 -20.44 25.10 0.73
CA LEU A 201 -20.96 24.11 -0.22
C LEU A 201 -20.09 24.05 -1.49
N GLU A 202 -19.58 25.18 -1.98
CA GLU A 202 -18.63 25.21 -3.10
C GLU A 202 -17.32 24.50 -2.77
N ASP A 203 -16.76 24.72 -1.57
CA ASP A 203 -15.58 23.96 -1.14
C ASP A 203 -15.88 22.46 -1.11
N TYR A 204 -17.06 22.08 -0.61
CA TYR A 204 -17.47 20.69 -0.53
C TYR A 204 -17.66 20.07 -1.92
N ARG A 205 -18.31 20.77 -2.87
CA ARG A 205 -18.46 20.34 -4.27
C ARG A 205 -17.11 20.16 -4.95
N HIS A 206 -16.19 21.11 -4.74
CA HIS A 206 -14.85 21.02 -5.32
C HIS A 206 -14.10 19.80 -4.78
N TYR A 207 -14.14 19.57 -3.47
CA TYR A 207 -13.51 18.39 -2.90
C TYR A 207 -14.17 17.09 -3.36
N ASP A 208 -15.50 17.05 -3.46
CA ASP A 208 -16.21 15.86 -3.94
C ASP A 208 -15.81 15.49 -5.37
N ALA A 209 -15.64 16.48 -6.26
CA ALA A 209 -15.23 16.25 -7.65
C ALA A 209 -13.74 15.96 -7.81
N GLU A 210 -12.89 16.81 -7.23
CA GLU A 210 -11.44 16.85 -7.53
C GLU A 210 -10.58 16.15 -6.47
N LYS A 211 -11.16 15.75 -5.33
CA LYS A 211 -10.44 15.21 -4.15
C LYS A 211 -9.29 16.11 -3.70
N SER A 212 -9.44 17.42 -3.89
CA SER A 212 -8.49 18.45 -3.49
C SER A 212 -9.20 19.64 -2.85
N HIS A 213 -8.46 20.45 -2.08
CA HIS A 213 -9.03 21.57 -1.33
C HIS A 213 -9.06 22.84 -2.19
N ARG A 214 -10.25 23.41 -2.43
CA ARG A 214 -10.43 24.67 -3.19
C ARG A 214 -9.68 25.85 -2.54
N ARG A 215 -9.74 25.93 -1.22
CA ARG A 215 -9.13 26.98 -0.37
C ARG A 215 -8.25 26.31 0.69
N PRO A 216 -7.02 25.88 0.33
CA PRO A 216 -6.19 25.06 1.20
C PRO A 216 -5.76 25.79 2.48
N ASP A 217 -5.56 27.11 2.41
CA ASP A 217 -5.27 27.98 3.55
C ASP A 217 -6.42 27.97 4.57
N VAL A 218 -7.66 28.15 4.10
CA VAL A 218 -8.87 28.09 4.93
C VAL A 218 -9.05 26.70 5.52
N TRP A 219 -8.78 25.64 4.75
CA TRP A 219 -8.87 24.27 5.24
C TRP A 219 -7.87 24.00 6.37
N LEU A 220 -6.62 24.45 6.21
CA LEU A 220 -5.56 24.22 7.19
C LEU A 220 -5.75 25.03 8.48
N SER A 221 -6.47 26.17 8.42
CA SER A 221 -6.74 27.02 9.59
C SER A 221 -7.96 26.60 10.42
N ARG A 222 -8.73 25.59 9.98
CA ARG A 222 -9.91 25.05 10.70
C ARG A 222 -9.52 24.13 11.85
#